data_AF-A0A6M3XVH1-F1
#
_entry.id   AF-A0A6M3XVH1-F1
#
_cell.length_a   1.000
_cell.length_b   1.000
_cell.length_c   1.000
_cell.angle_alpha   90.00
_cell.angle_beta   90.00
_cell.angle_gamma   90.00
#
_symmetry.space_group_name_H-M   'P 1'
#
loop_
_entity.id
_entity.type
_entity.pdbx_description
1 polymer ?
#
loop_
_entity_poly.entity_id
_entity_poly.type
_entity_poly.pdbx_seq_one_letter_code
_entity_poly.pdbx_strand_id
1 'polypeptide(L)'
;MRPQDQVFGNHRSHGHYLAKGGDMNKLAAEIWGKETGCSKGRGGSMHIAAPEVGFMGATPIVAGTVSLAVGAALAAKIKREDRIVVSFFGDGAM
;
A
#
# COMPACT_ATOMS: atom_id res chain seq x y z
N MET A 1 -7.00 -1.01 -12.28
CA MET A 1 -6.18 0.17 -11.94
C MET A 1 -4.97 0.19 -12.85
N ARG A 2 -4.55 1.37 -13.30
CA ARG A 2 -3.36 1.57 -14.12
C ARG A 2 -2.09 1.43 -13.26
N PRO A 3 -0.92 1.17 -13.87
CA PRO A 3 0.34 1.05 -13.12
C PRO A 3 0.62 2.27 -12.22
N GLN A 4 0.37 3.48 -12.71
CA GLN A 4 0.59 4.74 -11.99
C GLN A 4 -0.39 5.05 -10.86
N ASP A 5 -1.52 4.33 -10.78
CA ASP A 5 -2.51 4.54 -9.73
C ASP A 5 -1.95 4.04 -8.39
N GLN A 6 -2.22 4.78 -7.31
CA GLN A 6 -1.68 4.49 -5.99
C GLN A 6 -2.72 3.82 -5.10
N VAL A 7 -2.26 2.85 -4.30
CA VAL A 7 -3.08 2.11 -3.35
C VAL A 7 -2.51 2.26 -1.95
N PHE A 8 -3.38 2.56 -0.99
CA PHE A 8 -3.11 2.47 0.43
C PHE A 8 -3.97 1.36 1.05
N GLY A 9 -3.35 0.52 1.88
CA GLY A 9 -3.97 -0.66 2.46
C GLY A 9 -4.15 -0.60 3.98
N ASN A 10 -4.98 -1.49 4.49
CA ASN A 10 -5.08 -1.82 5.92
C ASN A 10 -4.32 -3.13 6.26
N HIS A 11 -4.48 -3.67 7.46
CA HIS A 11 -3.86 -4.93 7.91
C HIS A 11 -4.19 -6.18 7.07
N ARG A 12 -5.16 -6.14 6.15
CA ARG A 12 -5.57 -7.26 5.26
C ARG A 12 -5.28 -6.97 3.79
N SER A 13 -4.08 -6.45 3.49
CA SER A 13 -3.78 -5.91 2.16
C SER A 13 -2.80 -6.72 1.31
N HIS A 14 -2.49 -7.96 1.69
CA HIS A 14 -1.60 -8.83 0.90
C HIS A 14 -2.13 -9.05 -0.53
N GLY A 15 -3.44 -9.28 -0.67
CA GLY A 15 -4.08 -9.40 -1.99
C GLY A 15 -3.95 -8.13 -2.84
N HIS A 16 -4.12 -6.96 -2.23
CA HIS A 16 -3.96 -5.68 -2.92
C HIS A 16 -2.51 -5.45 -3.37
N TYR A 17 -1.53 -5.82 -2.54
CA TYR A 17 -0.11 -5.76 -2.87
C TYR A 17 0.22 -6.63 -4.09
N LEU A 18 -0.22 -7.89 -4.08
CA LEU A 18 0.02 -8.82 -5.20
C LEU A 18 -0.71 -8.37 -6.47
N ALA A 19 -1.97 -7.91 -6.36
CA ALA A 19 -2.74 -7.42 -7.50
C ALA A 19 -2.13 -6.17 -8.14
N LYS A 20 -1.40 -5.35 -7.38
CA LYS A 20 -0.65 -4.20 -7.91
C LYS A 20 0.67 -4.58 -8.59
N GLY A 21 1.09 -5.84 -8.53
CA GLY A 21 2.33 -6.33 -9.13
C GLY A 21 3.45 -6.61 -8.13
N GLY A 22 3.13 -6.62 -6.82
CA GLY A 22 4.08 -7.04 -5.79
C GLY A 22 4.54 -8.49 -5.96
N ASP A 23 5.76 -8.78 -5.50
CA ASP A 23 6.38 -10.10 -5.64
C ASP A 23 6.04 -11.01 -4.44
N MET A 24 5.59 -12.23 -4.72
CA MET A 24 5.20 -13.20 -3.71
C MET A 24 6.36 -13.60 -2.78
N ASN A 25 7.56 -13.78 -3.33
CA ASN A 25 8.74 -14.16 -2.55
C ASN A 25 9.17 -13.02 -1.62
N LYS A 26 9.12 -11.77 -2.10
CA LYS A 26 9.39 -10.58 -1.28
C LYS A 26 8.35 -10.39 -0.18
N LEU A 27 7.07 -10.61 -0.46
CA LEU A 27 6.02 -10.57 0.56
C LEU A 27 6.28 -11.63 1.65
N ALA A 28 6.57 -12.85 1.23
CA ALA A 28 6.83 -13.94 2.16
C ALA A 28 8.10 -13.66 2.98
N ALA A 29 9.19 -13.21 2.33
CA ALA A 29 10.41 -12.77 2.99
C ALA A 29 10.16 -11.65 4.02
N GLU A 30 9.28 -10.69 3.70
CA GLU A 30 8.89 -9.62 4.62
C GLU A 30 8.16 -10.16 5.85
N ILE A 31 7.23 -11.10 5.67
CA ILE A 31 6.51 -11.77 6.76
C ILE A 31 7.48 -12.49 7.71
N TRP A 32 8.57 -13.06 7.18
CA TRP A 32 9.63 -13.70 7.96
C TRP A 32 10.72 -12.75 8.46
N GLY A 33 10.57 -11.44 8.28
CA GLY A 33 11.54 -10.45 8.76
C GLY A 33 12.90 -10.51 8.05
N LYS A 34 12.95 -11.04 6.83
CA LYS A 34 14.19 -11.14 6.04
C LYS A 34 14.50 -9.80 5.37
N GLU A 35 15.80 -9.49 5.23
CA GLU A 35 16.27 -8.28 4.53
C GLU A 35 15.80 -8.21 3.06
N THR A 36 15.56 -9.35 2.43
CA THR A 36 15.03 -9.44 1.06
C THR A 36 13.53 -9.15 0.95
N GLY A 37 12.86 -8.86 2.07
CA GLY A 37 11.45 -8.46 2.10
C GLY A 37 11.20 -7.13 1.37
N CYS A 38 9.95 -6.91 0.93
CA CYS A 38 9.57 -5.68 0.22
C CYS A 38 9.82 -4.39 1.04
N SER A 39 9.95 -4.51 2.36
CA SER A 39 10.25 -3.41 3.30
C SER A 39 11.45 -3.75 4.18
N LYS A 40 12.36 -4.60 3.67
CA LYS A 40 13.61 -5.03 4.31
C LYS A 40 13.41 -5.75 5.65
N GLY A 41 12.29 -6.46 5.81
CA GLY A 41 11.97 -7.24 7.01
C GLY A 41 11.54 -6.40 8.21
N ARG A 42 11.30 -5.10 8.02
CA ARG A 42 10.94 -4.17 9.11
C ARG A 42 9.44 -3.98 9.28
N GLY A 43 8.67 -4.25 8.23
CA GLY A 43 7.23 -4.03 8.21
C GLY A 43 6.43 -5.26 8.62
N GLY A 44 6.99 -6.45 8.42
CA GLY A 44 6.31 -7.71 8.70
C GLY A 44 5.02 -7.85 7.87
N SER A 45 4.05 -8.60 8.39
CA SER A 45 2.78 -8.85 7.69
C SER A 45 1.94 -7.58 7.46
N MET A 46 1.97 -6.60 8.39
CA MET A 46 0.99 -5.52 8.42
C MET A 46 1.48 -4.17 7.87
N HIS A 47 2.79 -3.98 7.70
CA HIS A 47 3.38 -2.72 7.19
C HIS A 47 4.16 -2.90 5.89
N ILE A 48 3.61 -3.72 4.98
CA ILE A 48 4.19 -3.90 3.65
C ILE A 48 4.07 -2.62 2.82
N ALA A 49 5.10 -2.28 2.06
CA ALA A 49 5.11 -1.17 1.11
C ALA A 49 5.93 -1.56 -0.13
N ALA A 50 5.48 -1.13 -1.30
CA ALA A 50 6.20 -1.22 -2.56
C ALA A 50 5.77 -0.07 -3.50
N PRO A 51 6.29 1.15 -3.26
CA PRO A 51 5.98 2.33 -4.08
C PRO A 51 6.28 2.13 -5.57
N GLU A 52 7.23 1.27 -5.90
CA GLU A 52 7.60 0.91 -7.27
C GLU A 52 6.46 0.28 -8.08
N VAL A 53 5.52 -0.38 -7.41
CA VAL A 53 4.30 -0.93 -8.03
C VAL A 53 3.05 -0.13 -7.66
N GLY A 54 3.21 1.06 -7.08
CA GLY A 54 2.11 1.92 -6.64
C GLY A 54 1.40 1.44 -5.37
N PHE A 55 1.97 0.48 -4.63
CA PHE A 55 1.46 0.08 -3.31
C PHE A 55 2.15 0.91 -2.24
N MET A 56 1.54 2.02 -1.83
CA MET A 56 2.18 3.06 -1.02
C MET A 56 2.41 2.65 0.43
N GLY A 57 1.64 1.68 0.91
CA GLY A 57 1.82 1.11 2.24
C GLY A 57 0.54 0.53 2.81
N ALA A 58 0.71 -0.43 3.71
CA ALA A 58 -0.32 -0.94 4.59
C ALA A 58 -0.03 -0.56 6.04
N THR A 59 -1.06 -0.44 6.89
CA THR A 59 -0.89 -0.26 8.33
C THR A 59 -2.01 -0.93 9.11
N PRO A 60 -1.75 -1.43 10.34
CA PRO A 60 -2.80 -1.91 11.24
C PRO A 60 -3.58 -0.78 11.92
N ILE A 61 -3.11 0.47 11.85
CA ILE A 61 -3.84 1.61 12.40
C ILE A 61 -5.12 1.83 11.58
N VAL A 62 -6.26 1.57 12.23
CA VAL A 62 -7.58 1.70 11.63
C VAL A 62 -7.79 3.12 11.11
N ALA A 63 -8.28 3.23 9.87
CA ALA A 63 -8.47 4.48 9.12
C ALA A 63 -7.20 5.34 8.89
N GLY A 64 -6.02 4.94 9.39
CA GLY A 64 -4.80 5.75 9.33
C GLY A 64 -4.31 6.07 7.92
N THR A 65 -4.70 5.26 6.92
CA THR A 65 -4.36 5.47 5.50
C THR A 65 -5.29 6.42 4.77
N VAL A 66 -6.49 6.70 5.30
CA VAL A 66 -7.52 7.46 4.57
C VAL A 66 -7.06 8.89 4.29
N SER A 67 -6.57 9.60 5.31
CA SER A 67 -6.06 10.96 5.16
C SER A 67 -4.81 11.03 4.27
N LEU A 68 -3.95 10.01 4.33
CA LEU A 68 -2.77 9.90 3.46
C LEU A 68 -3.16 9.72 1.99
N ALA A 69 -4.17 8.90 1.71
CA ALA A 69 -4.70 8.73 0.36
C ALA A 69 -5.33 10.02 -0.18
N VAL A 70 -6.06 10.76 0.66
CA VAL A 70 -6.61 12.09 0.28
C VAL A 70 -5.48 13.07 -0.05
N GLY A 71 -4.43 13.11 0.77
CA GLY A 71 -3.25 13.95 0.50
C GLY A 71 -2.56 13.60 -0.81
N ALA A 72 -2.38 12.30 -1.09
CA ALA A 72 -1.81 11.83 -2.35
C ALA A 72 -2.70 12.17 -3.56
N ALA A 73 -4.03 12.05 -3.44
CA ALA A 73 -4.98 12.44 -4.49
C ALA A 73 -4.94 13.96 -4.75
N LEU A 74 -4.85 14.76 -3.70
CA LEU A 74 -4.70 16.21 -3.80
C LEU A 74 -3.39 16.57 -4.52
N ALA A 75 -2.29 15.89 -4.18
CA ALA A 75 -1.01 16.10 -4.85
C ALA A 75 -1.08 15.77 -6.35
N ALA A 76 -1.74 14.66 -6.72
CA ALA A 76 -1.97 14.30 -8.11
C ALA A 76 -2.77 15.38 -8.86
N LYS A 77 -3.82 15.91 -8.23
CA LYS A 77 -4.63 17.02 -8.79
C LYS A 77 -3.80 18.29 -8.99
N ILE A 78 -3.01 18.70 -7.99
CA ILE A 78 -2.16 19.90 -8.07
C ILE A 78 -1.12 19.75 -9.20
N LYS A 79 -0.53 18.57 -9.32
CA LYS A 79 0.48 18.27 -10.35
C LYS A 79 -0.11 17.97 -11.73
N ARG A 80 -1.44 17.97 -11.87
CA ARG A 80 -2.16 17.61 -13.10
C ARG A 80 -1.77 16.22 -13.62
N GLU A 81 -1.54 15.30 -12.69
CA GLU A 81 -1.24 13.91 -13.02
C GLU A 81 -2.54 13.15 -13.31
N ASP A 82 -2.59 12.44 -14.42
CA ASP A 82 -3.70 11.53 -14.72
C ASP A 82 -3.50 10.18 -14.02
N ARG A 83 -3.74 10.15 -12.71
CA ARG A 83 -3.78 8.96 -11.88
C ARG A 83 -4.82 9.07 -10.77
N ILE A 84 -5.32 7.94 -10.31
CA ILE A 84 -6.21 7.87 -9.15
C ILE A 84 -5.46 7.36 -7.91
N VAL A 85 -6.04 7.61 -6.74
CA VAL A 85 -5.57 7.06 -5.47
C VAL A 85 -6.74 6.36 -4.79
N VAL A 86 -6.49 5.15 -4.28
CA VAL A 86 -7.49 4.30 -3.63
C VAL A 86 -7.02 3.98 -2.20
N SER A 87 -7.93 4.12 -1.24
CA SER A 87 -7.71 3.65 0.13
C SER A 87 -8.66 2.49 0.43
N PHE A 88 -8.12 1.34 0.83
CA PHE A 88 -8.91 0.21 1.30
C PHE A 88 -9.02 0.23 2.82
N PHE A 89 -10.24 0.32 3.33
CA PHE A 89 -10.54 0.28 4.77
C PHE A 89 -11.79 -0.58 5.03
N GLY A 90 -11.92 -1.09 6.26
CA GLY A 90 -13.05 -1.90 6.67
C GLY A 90 -14.24 -1.04 7.09
N ASP A 91 -15.41 -1.66 7.20
CA ASP A 91 -16.64 -1.04 7.68
C ASP A 91 -16.51 -0.49 9.10
N GLY A 92 -15.83 -1.20 10.00
CA GLY A 92 -15.54 -0.71 11.37
C GLY A 92 -14.53 0.46 11.43
N ALA A 93 -14.03 0.92 10.29
CA ALA A 93 -13.15 2.08 10.19
C ALA A 93 -13.88 3.36 9.73
N MET A 94 -15.18 3.25 9.42
CA MET A 94 -16.05 4.38 9.06
C MET A 94 -16.58 5.14 10.26
#